data_AF-A0A167U2B9-F1
#
_entry.id   AF-A0A167U2B9-F1
#
_cell.length_a   1.000
_cell.length_b   1.000
_cell.length_c   1.000
_cell.angle_alpha   90.00
_cell.angle_beta   90.00
_cell.angle_gamma   90.00
#
_symmetry.space_group_name_H-M   'P 1'
#
loop_
_entity.id
_entity.type
_entity.pdbx_description
1 polymer ?
#
loop_
_entity_poly.entity_id
_entity_poly.type
_entity_poly.pdbx_seq_one_letter_code
_entity_poly.pdbx_strand_id
1 'polypeptide(L)' 'MDRIPLEVWEKIFENSCIDGGRTGSSLSLVSRGVHDASQHCRYYSVALRGLPSTLKFAQLL' A
#
# COMPACT_ATOMS: atom_id res chain seq x y z
N MET A 1 -11.83 -15.26 1.96
CA MET A 1 -11.34 -14.30 0.94
C MET A 1 -10.89 -15.01 -0.33
N ASP A 2 -10.87 -16.34 -0.32
CA ASP A 2 -10.17 -17.23 -1.26
C ASP A 2 -10.90 -17.46 -2.58
N ARG A 3 -11.95 -16.69 -2.83
CA ARG A 3 -12.78 -16.75 -4.04
C ARG A 3 -12.70 -15.49 -4.89
N ILE A 4 -12.05 -14.44 -4.38
CA ILE A 4 -11.87 -13.18 -5.10
C ILE A 4 -10.54 -13.28 -5.86
N PRO A 5 -10.53 -13.07 -7.19
CA PRO A 5 -9.31 -13.06 -7.98
C PRO A 5 -8.30 -12.01 -7.50
N LEU A 6 -7.01 -12.28 -7.70
CA LEU A 6 -5.93 -11.40 -7.22
C LEU A 6 -6.01 -10.00 -7.85
N GLU A 7 -6.46 -9.90 -9.09
CA GLU A 7 -6.61 -8.65 -9.84
C GLU A 7 -7.66 -7.72 -9.20
N VAL A 8 -8.67 -8.29 -8.54
CA VAL A 8 -9.66 -7.52 -7.78
C VAL A 8 -9.06 -7.06 -6.45
N TRP A 9 -8.25 -7.91 -5.80
CA TRP A 9 -7.49 -7.52 -4.61
C TRP A 9 -6.52 -6.38 -4.88
N GLU A 10 -5.78 -6.43 -5.99
CA GLU A 10 -4.87 -5.37 -6.41
C GLU A 10 -5.59 -4.02 -6.49
N LYS A 11 -6.75 -3.97 -7.17
CA LYS A 11 -7.56 -2.74 -7.23
C LYS A 11 -7.98 -2.24 -5.85
N ILE A 12 -8.35 -3.14 -4.93
CA ILE A 12 -8.69 -2.75 -3.55
C ILE A 12 -7.47 -2.14 -2.86
N PHE A 13 -6.29 -2.77 -2.98
CA PHE A 13 -5.07 -2.29 -2.34
C PHE A 13 -4.57 -0.97 -2.92
N GLU A 14 -4.60 -0.80 -4.25
CA GLU A 14 -4.26 0.47 -4.91
C GLU A 14 -5.12 1.62 -4.36
N ASN A 15 -6.44 1.41 -4.28
CA ASN A 15 -7.36 2.40 -3.73
C ASN A 15 -7.21 2.59 -2.21
N SER A 16 -6.61 1.62 -1.51
CA SER A 16 -6.38 1.69 -0.05
C SER A 16 -5.05 2.34 0.31
N CYS A 17 -4.12 2.49 -0.64
CA CYS A 17 -2.79 3.08 -0.37
C CYS A 17 -2.72 4.59 -0.62
N ILE A 18 -3.82 5.25 -1.02
CA ILE A 18 -3.83 6.67 -1.37
C ILE A 18 -3.92 7.63 -0.18
N ASP A 19 -4.18 7.14 1.03
CA ASP A 19 -4.35 7.95 2.25
C ASP A 19 -3.04 8.13 3.05
N GLY A 20 -1.90 7.95 2.38
CA GLY A 20 -0.58 7.86 3.01
C GLY A 20 -0.28 6.48 3.60
N GLY A 21 -1.01 5.45 3.16
CA GLY A 21 -0.75 4.04 3.47
C GLY A 21 -1.36 3.56 4.78
N ARG A 22 -2.25 4.34 5.42
CA ARG A 22 -2.89 3.95 6.68
C ARG A 22 -3.91 2.86 6.44
N THR A 23 -4.82 3.03 5.48
CA THR A 23 -5.80 1.99 5.13
C THR A 23 -5.11 0.74 4.61
N GLY A 24 -4.15 0.87 3.68
CA GLY A 24 -3.36 -0.25 3.17
C GLY A 24 -2.61 -1.03 4.26
N SER A 25 -1.98 -0.33 5.22
CA SER A 25 -1.32 -0.97 6.37
C SER A 25 -2.30 -1.68 7.29
N SER A 26 -3.49 -1.11 7.51
CA SER A 26 -4.53 -1.79 8.30
C SER A 26 -5.03 -3.06 7.62
N LEU A 27 -5.18 -3.05 6.29
CA LEU A 27 -5.60 -4.22 5.53
C LEU A 27 -4.55 -5.33 5.58
N SER A 28 -3.26 -5.01 5.40
CA SER A 28 -2.20 -6.04 5.38
C SER A 28 -2.06 -6.81 6.71
N LEU A 29 -2.67 -6.33 7.79
CA LEU A 29 -2.65 -6.96 9.12
C LEU A 29 -3.85 -7.89 9.38
N VAL A 30 -4.87 -7.94 8.52
CA VAL A 30 -6.09 -8.72 8.81
C VAL A 30 -5.91 -10.24 8.65
N SER A 31 -5.00 -10.69 7.78
CA SER A 31 -4.68 -12.11 7.61
C SER A 31 -3.39 -12.29 6.81
N ARG A 32 -2.79 -13.50 6.84
CA ARG A 32 -1.63 -13.84 6.01
C ARG A 32 -1.92 -13.70 4.51
N GLY A 33 -3.08 -14.16 4.03
CA GLY A 33 -3.43 -14.05 2.61
C GLY A 33 -3.53 -12.60 2.14
N VAL A 34 -4.10 -11.71 2.96
CA VAL A 34 -4.15 -10.27 2.65
C VAL A 34 -2.78 -9.62 2.77
N HIS A 35 -1.98 -10.04 3.75
CA HIS A 35 -0.60 -9.59 3.89
C HIS A 35 0.20 -9.86 2.61
N ASP A 36 0.16 -11.10 2.13
CA ASP A 36 0.91 -11.55 0.95
C ASP A 36 0.39 -10.86 -0.33
N ALA A 37 -0.93 -10.80 -0.50
CA ALA A 37 -1.54 -10.16 -1.68
C ALA A 37 -1.26 -8.65 -1.75
N SER A 38 -1.21 -7.96 -0.59
CA SER A 38 -0.98 -6.51 -0.53
C SER A 38 0.48 -6.07 -0.74
N GLN A 39 1.45 -6.99 -0.72
CA GLN A 39 2.88 -6.63 -0.81
C GLN A 39 3.21 -5.86 -2.08
N HIS A 40 2.61 -6.22 -3.21
CA HIS A 40 2.85 -5.58 -4.50
C HIS A 40 2.41 -4.11 -4.53
N CYS A 41 1.44 -3.73 -3.69
CA CYS A 41 0.88 -2.38 -3.64
C CYS A 41 1.44 -1.52 -2.50
N ARG A 42 2.40 -2.03 -1.70
CA ARG A 42 2.91 -1.36 -0.50
C ARG A 42 3.45 0.06 -0.76
N TYR A 43 4.10 0.25 -1.91
CA TYR A 43 4.69 1.52 -2.31
C TYR A 43 3.98 2.15 -3.52
N TYR A 44 2.74 1.74 -3.80
CA TYR A 44 1.95 2.27 -4.90
C TYR A 44 1.76 3.79 -4.82
N SER A 45 1.64 4.32 -3.60
CA SER A 45 1.64 5.75 -3.32
C SER A 45 2.48 6.05 -2.08
N VAL A 46 3.26 7.14 -2.13
CA VAL A 46 4.10 7.60 -1.04
C VAL A 46 3.75 9.04 -0.71
N ALA A 47 3.20 9.26 0.48
CA ALA A 47 2.88 10.60 0.95
C ALA A 47 4.14 11.30 1.50
N LEU A 48 4.52 12.41 0.88
CA LEU A 48 5.61 13.28 1.34
C LEU A 48 5.01 14.40 2.19
N ARG A 49 5.30 14.38 3.49
CA ARG A 49 4.81 15.36 4.47
C ARG A 49 5.95 16.30 4.84
N GLY A 50 6.01 17.42 4.11
CA GLY A 50 6.98 18.49 4.34
C GLY A 50 8.39 18.18 3.81
N LEU A 51 9.22 19.24 3.79
CA LEU A 51 10.53 19.26 3.16
C LEU A 51 11.47 18.12 3.61
N PRO A 52 11.56 17.74 4.91
CA PRO A 52 12.47 16.67 5.32
C PRO A 52 12.14 15.32 4.67
N SER A 53 10.86 14.97 4.53
CA SER A 53 10.45 13.72 3.89
C SER A 53 10.67 13.75 2.39
N THR A 54 10.42 14.90 1.75
CA THR A 54 10.65 15.11 0.31
C THR A 54 12.12 14.95 -0.05
N LEU A 55 13.03 15.56 0.72
CA LEU A 55 14.47 15.45 0.49
C LEU A 55 14.96 14.01 0.65
N LYS A 56 14.50 13.30 1.68
CA LYS A 56 14.84 11.87 1.86
C LYS A 56 14.34 11.01 0.70
N PHE A 57 13.13 11.26 0.22
CA PHE A 57 12.59 10.51 -0.92
C PHE A 57 13.36 10.80 -2.21
N ALA A 58 13.74 12.05 -2.46
CA ALA A 58 14.55 12.44 -3.61
C ALA A 58 15.94 11.78 -3.63
N GLN A 59 16.47 11.35 -2.48
CA GLN A 59 17.74 10.62 -2.40
C GLN A 59 17.61 9.11 -2.73
N LEU A 60 16.39 8.59 -2.83
CA LEU A 60 16.12 7.18 -3.15
C LEU A 60 15.91 6.92 -4.64
N LEU A 61 15.78 7.98 -5.45
CA LEU A 61 15.62 7.94 -6.91
C LEU A 61 16.98 8.09 -7.61
#